data_AF-A0A8T1L2S4-F1
#
_entry.id   AF-A0A8T1L2S4-F1
#
_cell.length_a   1.000
_cell.length_b   1.000
_cell.length_c   1.000
_cell.angle_alpha   90.00
_cell.angle_beta   90.00
_cell.angle_gamma   90.00
#
_symmetry.space_group_name_H-M   'P 1'
#
loop_
_entity.id
_entity.type
_entity.pdbx_description
1 polymer ?
#
loop_
_entity_poly.entity_id
_entity_poly.type
_entity_poly.pdbx_seq_one_letter_code
_entity_poly.pdbx_strand_id
1 'polypeptide(L)'
;MTCNSNWVEIKENLRRGEKAADRPDIVARVFMHKLRALNKDLDQGLLWILAARVHVIEYQKRGLQHGHILLILRSEAKPVSAEDVDKLASTELPEKEK
;
A
#
# COMPACT_ATOMS: atom_id res chain seq x y z
N MET A 1 -0.80 1.24 -3.29
CA MET A 1 -1.24 1.40 -1.89
C MET A 1 -2.25 2.54 -1.81
N THR A 2 -3.47 2.29 -1.34
CA THR A 2 -4.52 3.32 -1.20
C THR A 2 -4.59 3.80 0.25
N CYS A 3 -4.66 5.11 0.48
CA CYS A 3 -4.90 5.66 1.81
C CYS A 3 -6.29 5.26 2.34
N ASN A 4 -6.37 4.86 3.61
CA ASN A 4 -7.63 4.60 4.29
C ASN A 4 -7.83 5.59 5.44
N SER A 5 -8.87 6.43 5.35
CA SER A 5 -9.21 7.41 6.40
C SER A 5 -9.62 6.76 7.72
N ASN A 6 -9.90 5.44 7.73
CA ASN A 6 -10.29 4.71 8.92
C ASN A 6 -9.13 4.12 9.73
N TRP A 7 -7.88 4.33 9.31
CA TRP A 7 -6.72 3.88 10.06
C TRP A 7 -6.72 4.43 11.49
N VAL A 8 -6.37 3.57 12.45
CA VAL A 8 -6.41 3.88 13.88
C VAL A 8 -5.52 5.08 14.22
N GLU A 9 -4.34 5.16 13.59
CA GLU A 9 -3.39 6.25 13.80
C GLU A 9 -3.95 7.60 13.35
N ILE A 10 -4.88 7.61 12.38
CA ILE A 10 -5.59 8.82 12.00
C ILE A 10 -6.64 9.13 13.06
N LYS A 11 -7.53 8.16 13.38
CA LYS A 11 -8.66 8.37 14.29
C LYS A 11 -8.24 8.84 15.69
N GLU A 12 -7.17 8.26 16.24
CA GLU A 12 -6.65 8.60 17.57
C GLU A 12 -6.06 10.01 17.64
N ASN A 13 -5.67 10.59 16.49
CA ASN A 13 -5.08 11.92 16.41
C ASN A 13 -6.07 13.01 15.96
N LEU A 14 -7.35 12.66 15.76
CA LEU A 14 -8.42 13.62 15.48
C LEU A 14 -9.00 14.19 16.77
N ARG A 15 -9.30 15.49 16.78
CA ARG A 15 -10.06 16.10 17.87
C ARG A 15 -11.53 15.73 17.77
N ARG A 16 -12.28 15.91 18.85
CA ARG A 16 -13.72 15.65 18.89
C ARG A 16 -14.43 16.44 17.79
N GLY A 17 -15.08 15.74 16.86
CA GLY A 17 -15.83 16.32 15.74
C GLY A 17 -15.02 16.56 14.47
N GLU A 18 -13.68 16.44 14.50
CA GLU A 18 -12.86 16.50 13.28
C GLU A 18 -13.05 15.23 12.45
N LYS A 19 -13.04 15.38 11.12
CA LYS A 19 -12.96 14.28 10.15
C LYS A 19 -11.53 14.21 9.62
N ALA A 20 -11.16 13.05 9.07
CA ALA A 20 -9.86 12.88 8.42
C ALA A 20 -9.59 13.92 7.31
N ALA A 21 -10.64 14.33 6.59
CA ALA A 21 -10.54 15.36 5.56
C ALA A 21 -10.18 16.75 6.11
N ASP A 22 -10.49 17.03 7.37
CA ASP A 22 -10.19 18.31 8.04
C ASP A 22 -8.72 18.37 8.50
N ARG A 23 -8.04 17.22 8.57
CA ARG A 23 -6.64 17.08 9.01
C ARG A 23 -5.76 16.38 7.96
N PRO A 24 -5.61 16.97 6.76
CA PRO A 24 -4.82 16.36 5.68
C PRO A 24 -3.35 16.15 6.07
N ASP A 25 -2.83 16.93 7.02
CA ASP A 25 -1.48 16.79 7.56
C ASP A 25 -1.27 15.47 8.35
N ILE A 26 -2.28 15.02 9.08
CA ILE A 26 -2.25 13.73 9.79
C ILE A 26 -2.36 12.59 8.77
N VAL A 27 -3.34 12.69 7.87
CA VAL A 27 -3.57 11.66 6.84
C VAL A 27 -2.31 11.44 5.99
N ALA A 28 -1.70 12.53 5.51
CA ALA A 28 -0.46 12.47 4.73
C ALA A 28 0.70 11.83 5.51
N ARG A 29 0.85 12.18 6.79
CA ARG A 29 1.89 11.60 7.65
C ARG A 29 1.70 10.10 7.84
N VAL A 30 0.50 9.67 8.22
CA VAL A 30 0.20 8.25 8.43
C VAL A 30 0.39 7.46 7.13
N PHE A 31 -0.12 7.98 6.00
CA PHE A 31 0.10 7.36 4.70
C PHE A 31 1.59 7.21 4.37
N MET A 32 2.39 8.26 4.56
CA MET A 32 3.83 8.22 4.29
C MET A 32 4.56 7.22 5.17
N HIS A 33 4.21 7.11 6.46
CA HIS A 33 4.79 6.11 7.35
C HIS A 33 4.47 4.68 6.90
N LYS A 34 3.21 4.40 6.53
CA LYS A 34 2.80 3.09 6.01
C LYS A 34 3.47 2.78 4.67
N LEU A 35 3.60 3.76 3.78
CA LEU A 35 4.28 3.60 2.49
C LEU A 35 5.76 3.25 2.69
N ARG A 36 6.44 3.93 3.63
CA ARG A 36 7.85 3.67 3.94
C ARG A 36 8.04 2.29 4.56
N ALA A 37 7.14 1.86 5.45
CA ALA A 37 7.16 0.52 6.01
C ALA A 37 7.01 -0.53 4.90
N LEU A 38 5.96 -0.42 4.07
CA LEU A 38 5.74 -1.30 2.93
C LEU A 38 6.95 -1.33 1.98
N ASN A 39 7.50 -0.18 1.63
CA ASN A 39 8.67 -0.09 0.76
C ASN A 39 9.89 -0.80 1.38
N LYS A 40 10.12 -0.65 2.69
CA LYS A 40 11.20 -1.34 3.38
C LYS A 40 11.01 -2.85 3.32
N ASP A 41 9.80 -3.33 3.57
CA ASP A 41 9.50 -4.76 3.53
C ASP A 41 9.71 -5.34 2.12
N LEU A 42 9.27 -4.60 1.10
CA LEU A 42 9.50 -4.93 -0.31
C LEU A 42 11.00 -4.98 -0.65
N ASP A 43 11.76 -3.99 -0.22
CA ASP A 43 13.20 -3.91 -0.45
C ASP A 43 13.98 -5.03 0.29
N GLN A 44 13.40 -5.56 1.38
CA GLN A 44 13.92 -6.72 2.13
C GLN A 44 13.51 -8.08 1.53
N GLY A 45 12.77 -8.07 0.42
CA GLY A 45 12.37 -9.29 -0.28
C GLY A 45 11.17 -10.00 0.33
N LEU A 46 10.29 -9.28 1.04
CA LEU A 46 9.05 -9.84 1.61
C LEU A 46 8.25 -10.63 0.57
N LEU A 47 8.23 -10.17 -0.68
CA LEU A 47 7.51 -10.80 -1.77
C LEU A 47 8.44 -11.39 -2.83
N TRP A 48 9.50 -10.68 -3.24
CA TRP A 48 10.39 -11.10 -4.33
C TRP A 48 11.79 -10.50 -4.22
N ILE A 49 12.73 -11.09 -4.98
CA ILE A 49 14.06 -10.50 -5.16
C ILE A 49 13.97 -9.34 -6.17
N LEU A 50 13.97 -8.12 -5.65
CA LEU A 50 13.89 -6.90 -6.45
C LEU A 50 15.26 -6.52 -7.04
N ALA A 51 15.26 -6.12 -8.31
CA ALA A 51 16.34 -5.37 -8.93
C ALA A 51 16.19 -3.87 -8.65
N ALA A 52 14.96 -3.35 -8.72
CA ALA A 52 14.63 -1.97 -8.43
C ALA A 52 13.14 -1.81 -8.10
N ARG A 53 12.80 -0.65 -7.52
CA ARG A 53 11.42 -0.23 -7.25
C ARG A 53 11.28 1.25 -7.59
N VAL A 54 10.20 1.59 -8.29
CA VAL A 54 9.80 2.97 -8.56
C VAL A 54 8.43 3.17 -7.97
N HIS A 55 8.17 4.32 -7.35
CA HIS A 55 6.83 4.65 -6.91
C HIS A 55 6.53 6.13 -7.08
N VAL A 56 5.26 6.42 -7.32
CA VAL A 56 4.72 7.78 -7.37
C VAL A 56 3.52 7.86 -6.44
N ILE A 57 3.29 9.04 -5.88
CA ILE A 57 2.16 9.33 -5.01
C ILE A 57 1.28 10.33 -5.74
N GLU A 58 0.01 9.96 -5.92
CA GLU A 58 -1.00 10.78 -6.55
C GLU A 58 -2.14 11.04 -5.57
N TYR A 59 -2.88 12.12 -5.80
CA TYR A 59 -4.06 12.46 -5.01
C TYR A 59 -5.31 12.07 -5.81
N GLN A 60 -6.09 11.11 -5.28
CA GLN A 60 -7.33 10.70 -5.92
C GLN A 60 -8.40 11.79 -5.82
N LYS A 61 -9.44 11.74 -6.67
CA LYS A 61 -10.64 12.59 -6.50
C LYS A 61 -11.18 12.34 -5.08
N ARG A 62 -11.15 13.38 -4.21
CA ARG A 62 -11.35 13.40 -2.73
C ARG A 62 -10.08 13.63 -1.90
N GLY A 63 -8.93 13.84 -2.52
CA GLY A 63 -7.71 14.33 -1.87
C GLY A 63 -6.95 13.30 -1.04
N LEU A 64 -7.32 12.02 -1.11
CA LEU A 64 -6.57 10.96 -0.45
C LEU A 64 -5.41 10.49 -1.31
N GLN A 65 -4.28 10.20 -0.66
CA GLN A 65 -3.09 9.73 -1.33
C GLN A 65 -3.27 8.31 -1.84
N HIS A 66 -2.74 8.05 -3.03
CA HIS A 66 -2.65 6.74 -3.64
C HIS A 66 -1.23 6.57 -4.20
N GLY A 67 -0.56 5.51 -3.77
CA GLY A 67 0.78 5.16 -4.23
C GLY A 67 0.71 4.13 -5.34
N HIS A 68 1.18 4.48 -6.53
CA HIS A 68 1.47 3.51 -7.59
C HIS A 68 2.91 3.02 -7.40
N ILE A 69 3.10 1.70 -7.26
CA ILE A 69 4.40 1.08 -6.99
C ILE A 69 4.68 0.10 -8.12
N LEU A 70 5.76 0.35 -8.87
CA LEU A 70 6.29 -0.55 -9.88
C LEU A 70 7.47 -1.33 -9.28
N LEU A 71 7.40 -2.65 -9.37
CA LEU A 71 8.44 -3.55 -8.92
C LEU A 71 9.16 -4.15 -10.13
N ILE A 72 10.48 -4.03 -10.14
CA ILE A 72 11.34 -4.57 -11.19
C ILE A 72 12.09 -5.74 -10.58
N LEU A 73 11.73 -6.97 -10.97
CA LEU A 73 12.31 -8.20 -10.44
C LEU A 73 13.65 -8.52 -11.10
N ARG A 74 14.56 -9.17 -10.34
CA ARG A 74 15.76 -9.78 -10.93
C ARG A 74 15.39 -10.94 -11.85
N SER A 75 16.25 -11.25 -12.81
CA SER A 75 15.99 -12.29 -13.82
C SER A 75 15.67 -13.65 -13.20
N GLU A 76 16.31 -14.00 -12.08
CA GLU A 76 16.12 -15.28 -11.39
C GLU A 76 14.79 -15.38 -10.64
N ALA A 77 14.15 -14.24 -10.37
CA ALA A 77 12.88 -14.15 -9.64
C ALA A 77 11.70 -13.78 -10.56
N LYS A 78 11.92 -13.67 -11.87
CA LYS A 78 10.84 -13.38 -12.82
C LYS A 78 9.98 -14.63 -13.02
N PRO A 79 8.64 -14.53 -12.88
CA PRO A 79 7.76 -15.64 -13.24
C PRO A 79 7.84 -15.86 -14.76
N VAL A 80 7.98 -17.12 -15.16
CA VAL A 80 8.05 -17.52 -16.58
C VAL A 80 6.92 -18.47 -16.98
N SER A 81 6.17 -19.02 -16.00
CA SER A 81 4.97 -19.81 -16.22
C SER A 81 3.74 -19.22 -15.53
N ALA A 82 2.56 -19.74 -15.89
CA ALA A 82 1.31 -19.39 -15.20
C ALA A 82 1.34 -19.84 -13.73
N GLU A 83 1.87 -21.03 -13.44
CA GLU A 83 1.97 -21.51 -12.05
C GLU A 83 2.91 -20.65 -11.21
N ASP A 84 3.94 -20.05 -11.81
CA ASP A 84 4.78 -19.09 -11.10
C ASP A 84 3.96 -17.87 -10.69
N VAL A 85 3.17 -17.30 -11.62
CA VAL A 85 2.30 -16.14 -11.34
C VAL A 85 1.28 -16.46 -10.25
N ASP A 86 0.65 -17.63 -10.30
CA ASP A 86 -0.34 -18.05 -9.30
C ASP A 86 0.25 -18.17 -7.89
N LYS A 87 1.54 -18.52 -7.76
CA LYS A 87 2.26 -18.52 -6.48
C LYS A 87 2.53 -17.09 -5.98
N LEU A 88 2.62 -16.11 -6.86
CA LEU A 88 2.93 -14.72 -6.49
C LEU A 88 1.70 -13.92 -6.05
N ALA A 89 0.54 -14.21 -6.64
CA ALA A 89 -0.68 -13.48 -6.37
C ALA A 89 -1.86 -14.44 -6.31
N SER A 90 -2.55 -14.45 -5.17
CA SER A 90 -3.82 -15.12 -4.99
C SER A 90 -4.85 -14.10 -4.51
N THR A 91 -6.12 -14.36 -4.80
CA THR A 91 -7.24 -13.59 -4.27
C THR A 91 -8.29 -14.57 -3.77
N GLU A 92 -8.83 -14.30 -2.60
CA GLU A 92 -9.93 -15.06 -2.04
C GLU A 92 -11.21 -14.23 -2.14
N LEU A 93 -12.34 -14.89 -2.40
CA LEU A 93 -13.64 -14.25 -2.25
C LEU A 93 -13.96 -14.19 -0.76
N PRO A 94 -14.38 -13.04 -0.21
CA PRO A 94 -14.78 -12.97 1.19
C PRO A 94 -15.93 -13.95 1.42
N GLU A 95 -15.83 -14.78 2.46
CA GLU A 95 -16.96 -15.58 2.90
C GLU A 95 -18.14 -14.65 3.18
N LYS A 96 -19.35 -15.02 2.73
CA LYS A 96 -20.55 -14.30 3.14
C LYS A 96 -20.64 -14.41 4.66
N GLU A 97 -20.67 -13.27 5.34
CA GLU A 97 -21.03 -13.22 6.76
C GLU A 97 -22.31 -14.05 6.96
N LYS A 98 -22.26 -15.01 7.89
CA LYS A 98 -23.45 -15.74 8.37
C LYS A 98 -24.28 -14.84 9.26
#